data_AF-A0A7X6CG87-F1
#
_entry.id   AF-A0A7X6CG87-F1
#
_cell.length_a   1.000
_cell.length_b   1.000
_cell.length_c   1.000
_cell.angle_alpha   90.00
_cell.angle_beta   90.00
_cell.angle_gamma   90.00
#
_symmetry.space_group_name_H-M   'P 1'
#
loop_
_entity.id
_entity.type
_entity.pdbx_description
1 polymer ?
#
loop_
_entity_poly.entity_id
_entity_poly.type
_entity_poly.pdbx_seq_one_letter_code
_entity_poly.pdbx_strand_id
1 'polypeptide(L)'
;MRLTEVFSSYQGKATQDTALIWLQTQVSTSVLGEFAQKWRTTAVPPETNLRLIDVCKFYRGLASQDQALEWLQTQVSPTVIAEFAQKWRSQSVAPSSTIRLIDVCKFYRAAPNQNQALDWLQGQISAAILLEFFRKWQTVNRDGK
;
A
#
# COMPACT_ATOMS: atom_id res chain seq x y z
N MET A 1 -24.65 -19.44 11.59
CA MET A 1 -23.24 -19.85 11.75
C MET A 1 -22.37 -18.66 11.44
N ARG A 2 -21.55 -18.20 12.39
CA ARG A 2 -20.66 -17.04 12.21
C ARG A 2 -19.27 -17.52 11.81
N LEU A 3 -18.58 -16.81 10.91
CA LEU A 3 -17.20 -17.16 10.53
C LEU A 3 -16.26 -17.17 11.74
N THR A 4 -16.52 -16.33 12.76
CA THR A 4 -15.77 -16.33 14.02
C THR A 4 -15.83 -17.68 14.77
N GLU A 5 -16.98 -18.36 14.73
CA GLU A 5 -17.15 -19.68 15.35
C GLU A 5 -16.40 -20.76 14.55
N VAL A 6 -16.48 -20.69 13.22
CA VAL A 6 -15.75 -21.59 12.30
C VAL A 6 -14.25 -21.48 12.55
N PHE A 7 -13.71 -20.26 12.55
CA PHE A 7 -12.29 -20.02 12.78
C PHE A 7 -11.84 -20.38 14.20
N SER A 8 -12.70 -20.22 15.22
CA SER A 8 -12.38 -20.67 16.59
C SER A 8 -12.21 -22.19 16.71
N SER A 9 -12.85 -22.95 15.81
CA SER A 9 -12.76 -24.41 15.73
C SER A 9 -11.74 -24.92 14.70
N TYR A 10 -11.02 -24.02 14.04
CA TYR A 10 -10.06 -24.37 13.01
C TYR A 10 -8.83 -25.03 13.63
N GLN A 11 -8.50 -26.22 13.14
CA GLN A 11 -7.42 -27.08 13.61
C GLN A 11 -6.48 -27.51 12.47
N GLY A 12 -6.64 -26.95 11.27
CA GLY A 12 -5.83 -27.32 10.10
C GLY A 12 -6.06 -28.75 9.61
N LYS A 13 -7.27 -29.28 9.80
CA LYS A 13 -7.63 -30.60 9.24
C LYS A 13 -7.89 -30.46 7.74
N ALA A 14 -7.51 -31.46 6.95
CA ALA A 14 -7.71 -31.46 5.49
C ALA A 14 -9.18 -31.19 5.07
N THR A 15 -10.15 -31.62 5.88
CA THR A 15 -11.58 -31.34 5.66
C THR A 15 -11.94 -29.88 5.90
N GLN A 16 -11.29 -29.22 6.86
CA GLN A 16 -11.46 -27.78 7.12
C GLN A 16 -10.80 -26.95 6.02
N ASP A 17 -9.63 -27.38 5.54
CA ASP A 17 -8.94 -26.73 4.41
C ASP A 17 -9.76 -26.82 3.14
N THR A 18 -10.33 -28.00 2.86
CA THR A 18 -11.21 -28.21 1.71
C THR A 18 -12.46 -27.31 1.78
N ALA A 19 -13.05 -27.14 2.97
CA ALA A 19 -14.17 -26.24 3.18
C ALA A 19 -13.79 -24.76 3.00
N LEU A 20 -12.60 -24.35 3.45
CA LEU A 20 -12.09 -22.99 3.26
C LEU A 20 -11.76 -22.69 1.79
N ILE A 21 -11.16 -23.65 1.07
CA ILE A 21 -10.89 -23.56 -0.37
C ILE A 21 -12.22 -23.45 -1.13
N TRP A 22 -13.21 -24.28 -0.78
CA TRP A 22 -14.54 -24.16 -1.36
C TRP A 22 -15.14 -22.77 -1.11
N LEU A 23 -15.10 -22.25 0.12
CA LEU A 23 -15.59 -20.91 0.46
C LEU A 23 -14.86 -19.83 -0.35
N GLN A 24 -13.55 -19.97 -0.55
CA GLN A 24 -12.75 -19.07 -1.38
C GLN A 24 -13.28 -19.00 -2.82
N THR A 25 -13.76 -20.10 -3.39
CA THR A 25 -14.35 -20.09 -4.76
C THR A 25 -15.66 -19.33 -4.87
N GLN A 26 -16.37 -19.13 -3.75
CA GLN A 26 -17.67 -18.47 -3.71
C GLN A 26 -17.57 -16.95 -3.51
N VAL A 27 -16.38 -16.44 -3.21
CA VAL A 27 -16.14 -15.04 -2.85
C VAL A 27 -15.24 -14.40 -3.90
N SER A 28 -15.56 -13.18 -4.33
CA SER A 28 -14.72 -12.46 -5.29
C SER A 28 -13.32 -12.19 -4.72
N THR A 29 -12.32 -12.10 -5.61
CA THR A 29 -10.94 -11.78 -5.25
C THR A 29 -10.81 -10.45 -4.50
N SER A 30 -11.65 -9.46 -4.84
CA SER A 30 -11.71 -8.18 -4.13
C SER A 30 -12.15 -8.31 -2.67
N VAL A 31 -13.21 -9.09 -2.40
CA VAL A 31 -13.72 -9.31 -1.05
C VAL A 31 -12.77 -10.18 -0.23
N LEU A 32 -12.12 -11.17 -0.85
CA LEU A 32 -11.04 -11.94 -0.21
C LEU A 32 -9.85 -11.06 0.18
N GLY A 33 -9.48 -10.10 -0.68
CA GLY A 33 -8.44 -9.11 -0.40
C GLY A 33 -8.79 -8.23 0.80
N GLU A 34 -10.01 -7.68 0.83
CA GLU A 34 -10.50 -6.87 1.93
C GLU A 34 -10.62 -7.67 3.24
N PHE A 35 -11.12 -8.91 3.17
CA PHE A 35 -11.18 -9.81 4.33
C PHE A 35 -9.78 -10.08 4.89
N ALA A 36 -8.81 -10.43 4.05
CA ALA A 36 -7.46 -10.73 4.50
C ALA A 36 -6.74 -9.48 5.07
N GLN A 37 -7.09 -8.29 4.61
CA GLN A 37 -6.64 -7.03 5.20
C GLN A 37 -7.24 -6.82 6.59
N LYS A 38 -8.57 -7.00 6.75
CA LYS A 38 -9.27 -6.88 8.05
C LYS A 38 -8.86 -7.95 9.06
N TRP A 39 -8.59 -9.17 8.58
CA TRP A 39 -8.15 -10.31 9.40
C TRP A 39 -6.74 -10.11 9.96
N ARG A 40 -5.84 -9.48 9.20
CA ARG A 40 -4.47 -9.19 9.63
C ARG A 40 -4.33 -7.91 10.46
N THR A 41 -5.33 -7.03 10.47
CA THR A 41 -5.29 -5.75 11.21
C THR A 41 -5.42 -5.93 12.73
N THR A 42 -5.72 -7.13 13.23
CA THR A 42 -5.72 -7.43 14.67
C THR A 42 -4.35 -7.86 15.24
N ALA A 43 -3.27 -7.85 14.45
CA ALA A 43 -1.94 -8.28 14.91
C ALA A 43 -0.79 -7.37 14.44
N VAL A 44 -0.94 -6.04 14.50
CA VAL A 44 0.19 -5.11 14.32
C VAL A 44 0.24 -4.17 15.54
N PRO A 45 1.39 -4.06 16.23
CA PRO A 45 1.59 -3.06 17.28
C PRO A 45 1.32 -1.64 16.75
N PRO A 46 0.91 -0.70 17.62
CA PRO A 46 0.57 0.66 17.22
C PRO A 46 1.83 1.49 16.95
N GLU A 47 2.57 1.17 15.88
CA GLU A 47 3.55 2.09 15.32
C GLU A 47 3.12 2.48 13.91
N THR A 48 2.29 3.53 13.91
CA THR A 48 2.05 4.48 12.82
C THR A 48 1.28 4.01 11.59
N ASN A 49 0.04 4.50 11.51
CA ASN A 49 -0.78 4.62 10.30
C ASN A 49 -0.16 5.65 9.33
N LEU A 50 1.09 5.43 8.91
CA LEU A 50 1.78 6.30 7.97
C LEU A 50 1.14 6.17 6.60
N ARG A 51 0.83 7.31 5.99
CA ARG A 51 0.31 7.37 4.62
C ARG A 51 1.40 7.88 3.67
N LEU A 52 1.32 7.49 2.40
CA LEU A 52 2.16 8.08 1.35
C LEU A 52 1.98 9.61 1.25
N ILE A 53 0.81 10.12 1.65
CA ILE A 53 0.57 11.55 1.83
C ILE A 53 1.51 12.15 2.87
N ASP A 54 1.71 11.49 4.01
CA ASP A 54 2.58 11.99 5.07
C ASP A 54 4.05 11.96 4.65
N VAL A 55 4.45 10.94 3.89
CA VAL A 55 5.77 10.88 3.24
C VAL A 55 6.01 12.11 2.38
N CYS A 56 5.05 12.46 1.51
CA CYS A 56 5.17 13.65 0.66
C CYS A 56 5.22 14.95 1.49
N LYS A 57 4.43 15.04 2.56
CA LYS A 57 4.43 16.21 3.46
C LYS A 57 5.76 16.39 4.22
N PHE A 58 6.38 15.29 4.63
CA PHE A 58 7.62 15.31 5.43
C PHE A 58 8.88 15.09 4.60
N TYR A 59 8.76 15.00 3.28
CA TYR A 59 9.89 14.90 2.37
C TYR A 59 10.71 16.20 2.40
N ARG A 60 12.03 16.05 2.56
CA ARG A 60 13.01 17.14 2.68
C ARG A 60 14.14 17.04 1.66
N GLY A 61 14.12 16.04 0.77
CA GLY A 61 15.17 15.84 -0.23
C GLY A 61 16.47 15.29 0.34
N LEU A 62 16.42 14.56 1.46
CA LEU A 62 17.58 13.85 1.98
C LEU A 62 17.89 12.66 1.07
N ALA A 63 19.17 12.36 0.84
CA ALA A 63 19.59 11.24 0.00
C ALA A 63 18.99 9.90 0.47
N SER A 64 18.83 9.74 1.78
CA SER A 64 18.25 8.55 2.39
C SER A 64 16.73 8.44 2.19
N GLN A 65 16.03 9.57 2.09
CA GLN A 65 14.61 9.62 1.70
C GLN A 65 14.45 9.28 0.20
N ASP A 66 15.34 9.79 -0.65
CA ASP A 66 15.36 9.47 -2.08
C ASP A 66 15.58 7.97 -2.29
N GLN A 67 16.53 7.36 -1.58
CA GLN A 67 16.76 5.91 -1.62
C GLN A 67 15.53 5.10 -1.19
N ALA A 68 14.81 5.53 -0.15
CA ALA A 68 13.59 4.85 0.29
C ALA A 68 12.47 4.95 -0.77
N LEU A 69 12.33 6.10 -1.42
CA LEU A 69 11.35 6.32 -2.48
C LEU A 69 11.69 5.57 -3.77
N GLU A 70 12.97 5.51 -4.13
CA GLU A 70 13.47 4.68 -5.24
C GLU A 70 13.20 3.20 -4.97
N TRP A 71 13.52 2.73 -3.76
CA TRP A 71 13.19 1.37 -3.36
C TRP A 71 11.70 1.11 -3.52
N LEU A 72 10.82 1.96 -2.99
CA LEU A 72 9.38 1.80 -3.14
C LEU A 72 8.97 1.75 -4.61
N GLN A 73 9.52 2.63 -5.45
CA GLN A 73 9.20 2.66 -6.87
C GLN A 73 9.55 1.34 -7.58
N THR A 74 10.64 0.66 -7.21
CA THR A 74 11.00 -0.66 -7.78
C THR A 74 10.00 -1.76 -7.42
N GLN A 75 9.20 -1.57 -6.37
CA GLN A 75 8.19 -2.53 -5.91
C GLN A 75 6.83 -2.31 -6.57
N VAL A 76 6.65 -1.22 -7.32
CA VAL A 76 5.38 -0.88 -7.99
C VAL A 76 5.49 -1.23 -9.47
N SER A 77 4.49 -1.93 -10.00
CA SER A 77 4.50 -2.33 -11.40
C SER A 77 4.42 -1.11 -12.34
N PRO A 78 5.01 -1.18 -13.55
CA PRO A 78 4.95 -0.09 -14.52
C PRO A 78 3.52 0.36 -14.85
N THR A 79 2.57 -0.58 -14.94
CA THR A 79 1.14 -0.29 -15.19
C THR A 79 0.53 0.55 -14.08
N VAL A 80 0.79 0.20 -12.81
CA VAL A 80 0.29 0.97 -11.65
C VAL A 80 0.92 2.37 -11.62
N ILE A 81 2.21 2.50 -11.95
CA ILE A 81 2.88 3.81 -12.05
C ILE A 81 2.26 4.66 -13.16
N ALA A 82 1.91 4.08 -14.31
CA ALA A 82 1.29 4.81 -15.40
C ALA A 82 -0.12 5.32 -15.04
N GLU A 83 -0.94 4.48 -14.43
CA GLU A 83 -2.28 4.86 -13.94
C GLU A 83 -2.19 5.91 -12.82
N PHE A 84 -1.25 5.74 -11.89
CA PHE A 84 -0.97 6.73 -10.86
C PHE A 84 -0.60 8.09 -11.49
N ALA A 85 0.27 8.11 -12.50
CA ALA A 85 0.69 9.33 -13.17
C ALA A 85 -0.50 10.07 -13.82
N GLN A 86 -1.43 9.32 -14.42
CA GLN A 86 -2.65 9.86 -15.00
C GLN A 86 -3.54 10.52 -13.92
N LYS A 87 -3.79 9.81 -12.81
CA LYS A 87 -4.58 10.31 -11.69
C LYS A 87 -3.95 11.53 -11.03
N TRP A 88 -2.63 11.47 -10.79
CA TRP A 88 -1.85 12.54 -10.19
C TRP A 88 -1.93 13.84 -11.01
N ARG A 89 -1.78 13.73 -12.33
CA ARG A 89 -1.86 14.90 -13.24
C ARG A 89 -3.29 15.31 -13.57
N SER A 90 -4.30 14.57 -13.09
CA SER A 90 -5.71 14.77 -13.44
C SER A 90 -5.95 14.79 -14.96
N GLN A 91 -5.24 13.93 -15.70
CA GLN A 91 -5.31 13.86 -17.17
C GLN A 91 -6.27 12.76 -17.64
N SER A 92 -6.96 13.00 -18.75
CA SER A 92 -7.84 12.00 -19.38
C SER A 92 -7.09 10.92 -20.16
N VAL A 93 -5.81 11.14 -20.45
CA VAL A 93 -4.96 10.23 -21.23
C VAL A 93 -3.72 9.86 -20.42
N ALA A 94 -3.26 8.61 -20.58
CA ALA A 94 -2.02 8.15 -19.99
C ALA A 94 -0.84 9.03 -20.47
N PRO A 95 -0.04 9.60 -19.56
CA PRO A 95 1.05 10.49 -19.94
C PRO A 95 2.17 9.71 -20.65
N SER A 96 2.81 10.34 -21.64
CA SER A 96 3.93 9.74 -22.38
C SER A 96 5.21 9.59 -21.54
N SER A 97 5.28 10.25 -20.38
CA SER A 97 6.42 10.21 -19.47
C SER A 97 6.07 9.55 -18.13
N THR A 98 6.91 8.58 -17.76
CA THR A 98 6.90 7.91 -16.45
C THR A 98 7.08 8.95 -15.35
N ILE A 99 6.28 8.85 -14.29
CA ILE A 99 6.41 9.67 -13.09
C ILE A 99 7.33 8.97 -12.09
N ARG A 100 8.21 9.73 -11.41
CA ARG A 100 9.03 9.21 -10.31
C ARG A 100 8.43 9.58 -8.97
N LEU A 101 8.49 8.68 -8.00
CA LEU A 101 7.94 8.94 -6.65
C LEU A 101 8.70 10.05 -5.91
N ILE A 102 9.99 10.24 -6.23
CA ILE A 102 10.76 11.41 -5.76
C ILE A 102 10.14 12.71 -6.30
N ASP A 103 9.84 12.78 -7.60
CA ASP A 103 9.28 13.99 -8.21
C ASP A 103 7.88 14.27 -7.67
N VAL A 104 7.10 13.22 -7.38
CA VAL A 104 5.79 13.33 -6.71
C VAL A 104 5.92 14.03 -5.37
N CYS A 105 6.87 13.61 -4.53
CA CYS A 105 7.11 14.23 -3.22
C CYS A 105 7.61 15.68 -3.39
N LYS A 106 8.53 15.93 -4.34
CA LYS A 106 9.05 17.29 -4.63
C LYS A 106 7.97 18.27 -5.08
N PHE A 107 7.00 17.81 -5.86
CA PHE A 107 5.94 18.65 -6.44
C PHE A 107 4.58 18.51 -5.74
N TYR A 108 4.55 17.84 -4.59
CA TYR A 108 3.34 17.69 -3.80
C TYR A 108 2.91 19.05 -3.22
N ARG A 109 1.64 19.41 -3.44
CA ARG A 109 1.03 20.68 -3.00
C ARG A 109 -0.31 20.46 -2.29
N ALA A 110 -0.60 19.23 -1.87
CA ALA A 110 -1.85 18.84 -1.23
C ALA A 110 -3.13 19.15 -2.04
N ALA A 111 -3.02 19.20 -3.38
CA ALA A 111 -4.20 19.36 -4.24
C ALA A 111 -5.12 18.11 -4.12
N PRO A 112 -6.44 18.25 -4.26
CA PRO A 112 -7.38 17.13 -4.07
C PRO A 112 -7.05 15.90 -4.94
N ASN A 113 -6.74 16.12 -6.22
CA ASN A 113 -6.34 15.04 -7.15
C ASN A 113 -5.01 14.38 -6.75
N GLN A 114 -4.07 15.13 -6.16
CA GLN A 114 -2.80 14.57 -5.67
C GLN A 114 -3.03 13.66 -4.47
N ASN A 115 -3.83 14.09 -3.49
CA ASN A 115 -4.18 13.29 -2.31
C ASN A 115 -4.91 12.01 -2.71
N GLN A 116 -5.92 12.13 -3.58
CA GLN A 116 -6.67 10.99 -4.09
C GLN A 116 -5.77 10.02 -4.87
N ALA A 117 -4.84 10.52 -5.68
CA ALA A 117 -3.89 9.68 -6.40
C ALA A 117 -2.93 8.94 -5.46
N LEU A 118 -2.44 9.60 -4.40
CA LEU A 118 -1.57 8.97 -3.39
C LEU A 118 -2.31 7.90 -2.58
N ASP A 119 -3.56 8.16 -2.21
CA ASP A 119 -4.42 7.17 -1.54
C ASP A 119 -4.70 5.97 -2.44
N TRP A 120 -5.00 6.24 -3.71
CA TRP A 120 -5.19 5.19 -4.71
C TRP A 120 -3.91 4.36 -4.87
N LEU A 121 -2.74 4.99 -5.02
CA LEU A 121 -1.45 4.31 -5.16
C LEU A 121 -1.16 3.44 -3.94
N GLN A 122 -1.38 3.97 -2.73
CA GLN A 122 -1.20 3.20 -1.50
C GLN A 122 -2.10 1.95 -1.49
N GLY A 123 -3.33 2.05 -1.99
CA GLY A 123 -4.24 0.91 -2.14
C GLY A 123 -3.79 -0.14 -3.15
N GLN A 124 -2.91 0.20 -4.10
CA GLN A 124 -2.35 -0.75 -5.07
C GLN A 124 -1.12 -1.50 -4.54
N ILE A 125 -0.51 -1.04 -3.44
CA ILE A 125 0.73 -1.60 -2.91
C ILE A 125 0.39 -2.55 -1.77
N SER A 126 1.01 -3.74 -1.77
CA SER A 126 0.76 -4.70 -0.70
C SER A 126 1.17 -4.16 0.66
N ALA A 127 0.45 -4.55 1.71
CA ALA A 127 0.74 -4.12 3.08
C ALA A 127 2.18 -4.47 3.52
N ALA A 128 2.73 -5.60 3.06
CA ALA A 128 4.11 -6.00 3.38
C ALA A 128 5.14 -5.03 2.80
N ILE A 129 4.96 -4.61 1.53
CA ILE A 129 5.84 -3.64 0.87
C ILE A 129 5.73 -2.27 1.55
N LEU A 130 4.51 -1.82 1.86
CA LEU A 130 4.29 -0.56 2.57
C LEU A 130 4.94 -0.57 3.96
N LEU A 131 4.79 -1.67 4.71
CA LEU A 131 5.40 -1.80 6.03
C LEU A 131 6.92 -1.72 5.95
N GLU A 132 7.54 -2.44 5.01
CA GLU A 132 8.99 -2.38 4.83
C GLU A 132 9.45 -0.99 4.38
N PHE A 133 8.72 -0.35 3.47
CA PHE A 133 8.98 1.03 3.06
C PHE A 133 8.94 1.98 4.26
N PHE A 134 7.89 1.94 5.08
CA PHE A 134 7.76 2.83 6.22
C PHE A 134 8.84 2.58 7.28
N ARG A 135 9.25 1.33 7.48
CA ARG A 135 10.41 1.01 8.32
C ARG A 135 11.68 1.70 7.78
N LYS A 136 11.98 1.54 6.48
CA LYS A 136 13.13 2.19 5.84
C LYS A 136 13.04 3.72 5.99
N TRP A 137 11.88 4.29 5.70
CA TRP A 137 11.58 5.72 5.81
C TRP A 137 11.78 6.26 7.23
N GLN A 138 11.39 5.52 8.27
CA GLN A 138 11.54 5.95 9.65
C GLN A 138 12.98 5.86 10.14
N THR A 139 13.71 4.79 9.81
CA THR A 139 15.14 4.65 10.14
C THR A 139 15.91 5.88 9.63
N VAL A 140 15.72 6.22 8.35
CA VAL A 140 16.47 7.31 7.74
C VAL A 140 16.10 8.71 8.25
N ASN A 141 14.87 8.88 8.76
CA ASN A 141 14.44 10.15 9.34
C ASN A 141 14.86 10.33 10.80
N ARG A 142 15.26 9.26 11.48
CA ARG A 142 15.81 9.31 12.84
C ARG A 142 17.30 9.66 12.84
N ASP A 143 18.05 9.17 11.85
CA ASP A 143 19.50 9.35 11.76
C ASP A 143 19.92 10.69 11.12
N GLY A 144 18.98 11.45 10.56
CA GLY A 144 19.21 12.77 9.95
C GLY A 144 19.05 13.96 10.90
N LYS A 145 19.17 13.76 12.21
CA LYS A 145 19.04 14.81 13.24
C LYS A 145 20.39 15.18 13.85
#